data_AF-U6DD18-F1
#
_entry.id   AF-U6DD18-F1
#
_cell.length_a   1.000
_cell.length_b   1.000
_cell.length_c   1.000
_cell.angle_alpha   90.00
_cell.angle_beta   90.00
_cell.angle_gamma   90.00
#
_symmetry.space_group_name_H-M   'P 1'
#
loop_
_entity.id
_entity.type
_entity.pdbx_description
1 polymer ?
#
loop_
_entity_poly.entity_id
_entity_poly.type
_entity_poly.pdbx_seq_one_letter_code
_entity_poly.pdbx_strand_id
1 'polypeptide(L)'
;IRGILHRTHSDQFLVSFKEVGRKPPTFGDASVIALELLNSGYEFDEGSIIFNRFRSVISYKTEEKPIFSLETVASAESMSIYDDVDADVLQNYQEYNLANIIYYSLKESTTSEQSARMTAMDNASKNASEMIDKLTLTFNRTRQAVITKELIEIISGAAALD
;
A
#
# COMPACT_ATOMS: atom_id res chain seq x y z
N ILE A 1 1.34 -8.80 -8.57
CA ILE A 1 -0.13 -8.85 -8.47
C ILE A 1 -0.80 -8.06 -9.60
N ARG A 2 -0.59 -6.73 -9.73
CA ARG A 2 -1.20 -5.91 -10.79
C ARG A 2 -1.08 -6.47 -12.22
N GLY A 3 0.11 -6.88 -12.65
CA GLY A 3 0.32 -7.44 -14.00
C GLY A 3 -0.34 -8.81 -14.24
N ILE A 4 -0.68 -9.54 -13.18
CA ILE A 4 -1.45 -10.79 -13.29
C ILE A 4 -2.94 -10.47 -13.38
N LEU A 5 -3.44 -9.52 -12.57
CA LEU A 5 -4.83 -9.06 -12.62
C LEU A 5 -5.18 -8.44 -13.97
N HIS A 6 -4.34 -7.56 -14.52
CA HIS A 6 -4.57 -7.01 -15.85
C HIS A 6 -4.57 -8.05 -16.98
N ARG A 7 -3.86 -9.18 -16.81
CA ARG A 7 -3.84 -10.25 -17.81
C ARG A 7 -5.04 -11.18 -17.71
N THR A 8 -5.64 -11.29 -16.54
CA THR A 8 -6.71 -12.28 -16.27
C THR A 8 -8.10 -11.65 -16.18
N HIS A 9 -8.19 -10.38 -15.83
CA HIS A 9 -9.44 -9.66 -15.57
C HIS A 9 -9.39 -8.25 -16.18
N SER A 10 -8.74 -8.07 -17.35
CA SER A 10 -8.64 -6.77 -18.03
C SER A 10 -9.99 -6.07 -18.14
N ASP A 11 -11.04 -6.84 -18.40
CA ASP A 11 -12.37 -6.37 -18.73
C ASP A 11 -13.11 -5.81 -17.50
N GLN A 12 -12.57 -6.04 -16.30
CA GLN A 12 -13.11 -5.51 -15.04
C GLN A 12 -12.45 -4.19 -14.60
N PHE A 13 -11.44 -3.71 -15.33
CA PHE A 13 -10.76 -2.45 -15.01
C PHE A 13 -11.04 -1.40 -16.07
N LEU A 14 -11.71 -0.30 -15.68
CA LEU A 14 -11.93 0.83 -16.57
C LEU A 14 -10.65 1.63 -16.78
N VAL A 15 -10.02 2.05 -15.68
CA VAL A 15 -8.85 2.92 -15.68
C VAL A 15 -7.82 2.46 -14.64
N SER A 16 -6.54 2.75 -14.90
CA SER A 16 -5.44 2.39 -13.99
C SER A 16 -4.46 3.55 -13.85
N PHE A 17 -4.21 3.94 -12.60
CA PHE A 17 -3.28 5.02 -12.28
C PHE A 17 -1.93 4.47 -11.81
N LYS A 18 -0.86 5.24 -12.05
CA LYS A 18 0.53 4.91 -11.67
C LYS A 18 1.14 6.09 -10.93
N GLU A 19 2.30 5.84 -10.28
CA GLU A 19 3.06 6.84 -9.51
C GLU A 19 2.35 7.43 -8.27
N VAL A 20 1.25 6.83 -7.83
CA VAL A 20 0.58 7.20 -6.57
C VAL A 20 1.40 6.68 -5.38
N GLY A 21 1.67 7.53 -4.39
CA GLY A 21 2.36 7.17 -3.14
C GLY A 21 3.89 7.32 -3.14
N ARG A 22 4.51 7.73 -4.27
CA ARG A 22 5.95 8.07 -4.30
C ARG A 22 6.23 9.41 -3.62
N LYS A 23 5.37 10.38 -3.84
CA LYS A 23 5.31 11.66 -3.11
C LYS A 23 4.06 11.65 -2.22
N PRO A 24 4.02 12.48 -1.16
CA PRO A 24 2.80 12.64 -0.37
C PRO A 24 1.63 13.02 -1.29
N PRO A 25 0.48 12.32 -1.21
CA PRO A 25 -0.65 12.59 -2.10
C PRO A 25 -1.17 14.00 -1.87
N THR A 26 -1.53 14.68 -2.95
CA THR A 26 -2.09 16.03 -2.93
C THR A 26 -3.54 16.01 -3.39
N PHE A 27 -4.27 17.10 -3.16
CA PHE A 27 -5.62 17.23 -3.69
C PHE A 27 -5.62 17.19 -5.23
N GLY A 28 -4.58 17.75 -5.87
CA GLY A 28 -4.43 17.69 -7.33
C GLY A 28 -4.36 16.26 -7.87
N ASP A 29 -3.68 15.33 -7.17
CA ASP A 29 -3.64 13.93 -7.56
C ASP A 29 -5.04 13.29 -7.52
N ALA A 30 -5.82 13.60 -6.47
CA ALA A 30 -7.20 13.13 -6.34
C ALA A 30 -8.12 13.74 -7.41
N SER A 31 -7.94 15.02 -7.74
CA SER A 31 -8.69 15.69 -8.80
C SER A 31 -8.43 15.08 -10.18
N VAL A 32 -7.19 14.70 -10.49
CA VAL A 32 -6.86 14.01 -11.75
C VAL A 32 -7.56 12.65 -11.83
N ILE A 33 -7.58 11.90 -10.72
CA ILE A 33 -8.27 10.60 -10.65
C ILE A 33 -9.79 10.79 -10.83
N ALA A 34 -10.37 11.75 -10.12
CA ALA A 34 -11.80 12.06 -10.21
C ALA A 34 -12.19 12.50 -11.62
N LEU A 35 -11.40 13.38 -12.24
CA LEU A 35 -11.65 13.86 -13.60
C LEU A 35 -11.59 12.73 -14.63
N GLU A 36 -10.59 11.86 -14.56
CA GLU A 36 -10.46 10.72 -15.47
C GLU A 36 -11.61 9.71 -15.27
N LEU A 37 -12.08 9.54 -14.03
CA LEU A 37 -13.24 8.70 -13.74
C LEU A 37 -14.52 9.28 -14.33
N LEU A 38 -14.75 10.58 -14.20
CA LEU A 38 -15.90 11.27 -14.80
C LEU A 38 -15.84 11.24 -16.34
N ASN A 39 -14.65 11.41 -16.92
CA ASN A 39 -14.44 11.36 -18.38
C ASN A 39 -14.50 9.95 -18.97
N SER A 40 -14.57 8.90 -18.15
CA SER A 40 -14.64 7.52 -18.63
C SER A 40 -15.91 7.19 -19.40
N GLY A 41 -16.95 8.02 -19.27
CA GLY A 41 -18.27 7.80 -19.88
C GLY A 41 -19.02 6.60 -19.29
N TYR A 42 -18.54 6.06 -18.17
CA TYR A 42 -19.19 4.96 -17.47
C TYR A 42 -20.17 5.50 -16.43
N GLU A 43 -21.44 5.21 -16.63
CA GLU A 43 -22.48 5.50 -15.65
C GLU A 43 -22.51 4.41 -14.58
N PHE A 44 -22.47 4.84 -13.32
CA PHE A 44 -22.58 3.99 -12.14
C PHE A 44 -23.71 4.53 -11.27
N ASP A 45 -24.47 3.63 -10.64
CA ASP A 45 -25.51 4.01 -9.68
C ASP A 45 -24.96 4.12 -8.26
N GLU A 46 -24.17 3.12 -7.87
CA GLU A 46 -23.50 3.02 -6.57
C GLU A 46 -22.07 2.53 -6.78
N GLY A 47 -21.14 3.15 -6.06
CA GLY A 47 -19.74 2.81 -6.05
C GLY A 47 -19.21 2.83 -4.62
N SER A 48 -17.97 2.37 -4.47
CA SER A 48 -17.37 2.32 -3.16
C SER A 48 -15.85 2.40 -3.21
N ILE A 49 -15.27 3.15 -2.29
CA ILE A 49 -13.82 3.25 -2.11
C ILE A 49 -13.40 2.42 -0.91
N ILE A 50 -12.56 1.43 -1.19
CA ILE A 50 -11.91 0.60 -0.19
C ILE A 50 -10.52 1.18 0.10
N PHE A 51 -10.24 1.47 1.36
CA PHE A 51 -8.96 2.03 1.78
C PHE A 51 -8.59 1.56 3.18
N ASN A 52 -7.32 1.75 3.56
CA ASN A 52 -6.86 1.43 4.90
C ASN A 52 -6.99 2.66 5.80
N ARG A 53 -7.96 2.63 6.72
CA ARG A 53 -8.07 3.65 7.76
C ARG A 53 -6.98 3.46 8.79
N PHE A 54 -6.23 4.53 9.04
CA PHE A 54 -5.22 4.55 10.08
C PHE A 54 -5.90 4.48 11.46
N ARG A 55 -5.44 3.56 12.31
CA ARG A 55 -5.89 3.48 13.72
C ARG A 55 -4.76 3.84 14.68
N SER A 56 -3.60 3.26 14.45
CA SER A 56 -2.39 3.52 15.23
C SER A 56 -1.17 3.14 14.40
N VAL A 57 0.02 3.43 14.93
CA VAL A 57 1.28 3.04 14.27
C VAL A 57 1.36 1.52 14.03
N ILE A 58 0.73 0.72 14.89
CA ILE A 58 0.79 -0.74 14.87
C ILE A 58 -0.36 -1.35 14.05
N SER A 59 -1.49 -0.65 13.93
CA SER A 59 -2.71 -1.20 13.35
C SER A 59 -3.43 -0.24 12.41
N TYR A 60 -3.94 -0.80 11.32
CA TYR A 60 -4.87 -0.16 10.41
C TYR A 60 -6.11 -1.07 10.27
N LYS A 61 -7.21 -0.50 9.78
CA LYS A 61 -8.40 -1.27 9.43
C LYS A 61 -8.82 -0.93 8.02
N THR A 62 -9.03 -1.95 7.20
CA THR A 62 -9.64 -1.78 5.88
C THR A 62 -11.11 -1.42 6.07
N GLU A 63 -11.48 -0.25 5.56
CA GLU A 63 -12.83 0.28 5.61
C GLU A 63 -13.27 0.67 4.20
N GLU A 64 -14.58 0.75 4.07
CA GLU A 64 -15.27 0.98 2.82
C GLU A 64 -16.11 2.26 2.96
N LYS A 65 -16.06 3.13 1.96
CA LYS A 65 -16.86 4.35 1.90
C LYS A 65 -17.69 4.38 0.62
N PRO A 66 -19.03 4.45 0.71
CA PRO A 66 -19.89 4.48 -0.45
C PRO A 66 -19.74 5.80 -1.20
N ILE A 67 -19.96 5.73 -2.51
CA ILE A 67 -20.08 6.83 -3.45
C ILE A 67 -21.39 6.63 -4.19
N PHE A 68 -22.18 7.68 -4.28
CA PHE A 68 -23.48 7.64 -4.91
C PHE A 68 -23.45 8.45 -6.20
N SER A 69 -24.24 8.02 -7.19
CA SER A 69 -24.47 8.76 -8.41
C SER A 69 -25.28 10.04 -8.15
N LEU A 70 -25.27 10.96 -9.12
CA LEU A 70 -26.07 12.17 -9.04
C LEU A 70 -27.58 11.85 -8.88
N GLU A 71 -28.08 10.88 -9.65
CA GLU A 71 -29.48 10.46 -9.64
C GLU A 71 -29.91 9.83 -8.31
N THR A 72 -29.05 8.99 -7.73
CA THR A 72 -29.32 8.36 -6.42
C THR A 72 -29.33 9.37 -5.28
N VAL A 73 -28.49 10.40 -5.35
CA VAL A 73 -28.52 11.48 -4.36
C VAL A 73 -29.73 12.40 -4.55
N ALA A 74 -30.06 12.76 -5.79
CA ALA A 74 -31.20 13.63 -6.09
C ALA A 74 -32.55 13.00 -5.70
N SER A 75 -32.66 11.68 -5.79
CA SER A 75 -33.87 10.92 -5.43
C SER A 75 -34.00 10.58 -3.95
N ALA A 76 -33.03 10.96 -3.11
CA ALA A 76 -33.06 10.67 -1.68
C ALA A 76 -34.17 11.44 -0.95
N GLU A 77 -34.93 10.78 -0.07
CA GLU A 77 -36.01 11.39 0.71
C GLU A 77 -35.52 12.59 1.54
N SER A 78 -34.31 12.50 2.10
CA SER A 78 -33.69 13.59 2.86
C SER A 78 -33.38 14.84 2.02
N MET A 79 -33.36 14.72 0.69
CA MET A 79 -33.09 15.85 -0.21
C MET A 79 -34.24 16.87 -0.20
N SER A 80 -35.47 16.45 0.13
CA SER A 80 -36.64 17.34 0.21
C SER A 80 -36.57 18.38 1.34
N ILE A 81 -35.60 18.25 2.25
CA ILE A 81 -35.35 19.23 3.33
C ILE A 81 -34.54 20.42 2.80
N TYR A 82 -33.81 20.25 1.70
CA TYR A 82 -32.97 21.28 1.10
C TYR A 82 -33.81 22.07 0.08
N ASP A 83 -34.04 23.35 0.38
CA ASP A 83 -34.71 24.28 -0.55
C ASP A 83 -33.73 24.76 -1.63
N ASP A 84 -34.22 24.99 -2.84
CA ASP A 84 -33.51 25.68 -3.94
C ASP A 84 -32.12 25.12 -4.32
N VAL A 85 -31.90 23.80 -4.27
CA VAL A 85 -30.67 23.22 -4.84
C VAL A 85 -30.80 23.15 -6.36
N ASP A 86 -30.15 24.08 -7.05
CA ASP A 86 -30.05 24.05 -8.51
C ASP A 86 -29.35 22.76 -8.98
N ALA A 87 -29.79 22.19 -10.10
CA ALA A 87 -29.26 20.93 -10.63
C ALA A 87 -27.74 21.03 -10.89
N ASP A 88 -27.29 22.17 -11.40
CA ASP A 88 -25.88 22.47 -11.63
C ASP A 88 -25.07 22.54 -10.33
N VAL A 89 -25.66 23.05 -9.25
CA VAL A 89 -25.00 23.13 -7.94
C VAL A 89 -24.83 21.73 -7.36
N LEU A 90 -25.85 20.88 -7.48
CA LEU A 90 -25.77 19.51 -7.01
C LEU A 90 -24.71 18.72 -7.77
N GLN A 91 -24.63 18.88 -9.09
CA GLN A 91 -23.60 18.25 -9.91
C GLN A 91 -22.19 18.69 -9.46
N ASN A 92 -21.94 20.00 -9.38
CA ASN A 92 -20.65 20.53 -8.92
C ASN A 92 -20.27 20.00 -7.52
N TYR A 93 -21.25 19.91 -6.62
CA TYR A 93 -21.05 19.37 -5.27
C TYR A 93 -20.65 17.89 -5.32
N GLN A 94 -21.32 17.07 -6.14
CA GLN A 94 -21.01 15.64 -6.27
C GLN A 94 -19.61 15.41 -6.85
N GLU A 95 -19.24 16.14 -7.90
CA GLU A 95 -17.91 16.04 -8.52
C GLU A 95 -16.81 16.44 -7.52
N TYR A 96 -17.03 17.51 -6.75
CA TYR A 96 -16.11 17.91 -5.68
C TYR A 96 -16.05 16.86 -4.55
N ASN A 97 -17.20 16.29 -4.18
CA ASN A 97 -17.30 15.26 -3.15
C ASN A 97 -16.49 14.01 -3.54
N LEU A 98 -16.59 13.57 -4.79
CA LEU A 98 -15.81 12.46 -5.34
C LEU A 98 -14.30 12.70 -5.17
N ALA A 99 -13.79 13.85 -5.60
CA ALA A 99 -12.39 14.20 -5.43
C ALA A 99 -11.98 14.25 -3.95
N ASN A 100 -12.86 14.75 -3.08
CA ASN A 100 -12.62 14.82 -1.65
C ASN A 100 -12.56 13.44 -0.96
N ILE A 101 -13.47 12.51 -1.30
CA ILE A 101 -13.43 11.14 -0.75
C ILE A 101 -12.16 10.43 -1.21
N ILE A 102 -11.80 10.54 -2.50
CA ILE A 102 -10.55 9.98 -3.02
C ILE A 102 -9.36 10.54 -2.25
N TYR A 103 -9.30 11.86 -2.05
CA TYR A 103 -8.22 12.52 -1.31
C TYR A 103 -8.15 12.03 0.15
N TYR A 104 -9.29 11.93 0.84
CA TYR A 104 -9.37 11.39 2.19
C TYR A 104 -8.81 9.96 2.27
N SER A 105 -9.27 9.09 1.38
CA SER A 105 -8.83 7.69 1.31
C SER A 105 -7.34 7.55 0.99
N LEU A 106 -6.81 8.40 0.09
CA LEU A 106 -5.38 8.44 -0.22
C LEU A 106 -4.54 8.80 1.01
N LYS A 107 -4.98 9.76 1.82
CA LYS A 107 -4.26 10.18 3.04
C LYS A 107 -4.24 9.11 4.11
N GLU A 108 -5.38 8.50 4.38
CA GLU A 108 -5.53 7.40 5.34
C GLU A 108 -4.66 6.20 4.94
N SER A 109 -4.75 5.78 3.68
CA SER A 109 -4.00 4.62 3.19
C SER A 109 -2.50 4.88 3.14
N THR A 110 -2.07 6.08 2.73
CA THR A 110 -0.63 6.42 2.70
C THR A 110 -0.04 6.40 4.12
N THR A 111 -0.76 6.94 5.10
CA THR A 111 -0.30 6.95 6.49
C THR A 111 -0.19 5.53 7.05
N SER A 112 -1.21 4.71 6.83
CA SER A 112 -1.23 3.30 7.22
C SER A 112 -0.11 2.49 6.55
N GLU A 113 0.19 2.78 5.29
CA GLU A 113 1.29 2.14 4.57
C GLU A 113 2.65 2.49 5.18
N GLN A 114 2.90 3.77 5.46
CA GLN A 114 4.17 4.20 6.04
C GLN A 114 4.39 3.60 7.44
N SER A 115 3.35 3.54 8.27
CA SER A 115 3.47 2.93 9.60
C SER A 115 3.71 1.42 9.51
N ALA A 116 2.98 0.71 8.66
CA ALA A 116 3.18 -0.72 8.43
C ALA A 116 4.59 -1.01 7.87
N ARG A 117 5.08 -0.17 6.95
CA ARG A 117 6.43 -0.28 6.39
C ARG A 117 7.49 -0.10 7.48
N MET A 118 7.34 0.89 8.35
CA MET A 118 8.27 1.12 9.47
C MET A 118 8.34 -0.09 10.40
N THR A 119 7.21 -0.64 10.82
CA THR A 119 7.16 -1.84 11.68
C THR A 119 7.74 -3.07 10.99
N ALA A 120 7.43 -3.28 9.70
CA ALA A 120 7.97 -4.39 8.93
C ALA A 120 9.50 -4.33 8.82
N MET A 121 10.07 -3.13 8.60
CA MET A 121 11.52 -2.93 8.51
C MET A 121 12.23 -3.08 9.85
N ASP A 122 11.61 -2.65 10.95
CA ASP A 122 12.13 -2.88 12.31
C ASP A 122 12.21 -4.39 12.61
N ASN A 123 11.13 -5.12 12.30
CA ASN A 123 11.12 -6.59 12.44
C ASN A 123 12.17 -7.27 11.55
N ALA A 124 12.31 -6.82 10.30
CA ALA A 124 13.35 -7.33 9.40
C ALA A 124 14.76 -7.09 9.96
N SER A 125 15.02 -5.93 10.54
CA SER A 125 16.31 -5.58 11.14
C SER A 125 16.63 -6.46 12.34
N LYS A 126 15.65 -6.70 13.22
CA LYS A 126 15.80 -7.62 14.37
C LYS A 126 16.10 -9.04 13.92
N ASN A 127 15.34 -9.55 12.95
CA ASN A 127 15.54 -10.89 12.38
C ASN A 127 16.92 -11.03 11.71
N ALA A 128 17.41 -9.98 11.06
CA ALA A 128 18.74 -9.95 10.47
C ALA A 128 19.84 -9.99 11.54
N SER A 129 19.71 -9.23 12.62
CA SER A 129 20.66 -9.27 13.75
C SER A 129 20.77 -10.66 14.37
N GLU A 130 19.63 -11.32 14.63
CA GLU A 130 19.63 -12.70 15.14
C GLU A 130 20.33 -13.69 14.19
N MET A 131 20.20 -13.48 12.87
CA MET A 131 20.87 -14.29 11.86
C MET A 131 22.38 -14.03 11.85
N ILE A 132 22.80 -12.77 11.97
CA ILE A 132 24.21 -12.37 12.05
C ILE A 132 24.87 -13.00 13.27
N ASP A 133 24.21 -13.00 14.43
CA ASP A 133 24.74 -13.60 15.64
C ASP A 133 24.96 -15.12 15.47
N LYS A 134 23.99 -15.82 14.90
CA LYS A 134 24.09 -17.26 14.58
C LYS A 134 25.23 -17.54 13.60
N LEU A 135 25.33 -16.75 12.52
CA LEU A 135 26.38 -16.92 11.51
C LEU A 135 27.77 -16.59 12.06
N THR A 136 27.87 -15.64 13.00
CA THR A 136 29.13 -15.27 13.65
C THR A 136 29.67 -16.41 14.52
N LEU A 137 28.79 -17.09 15.25
CA LEU A 137 29.17 -18.30 16.01
C LEU A 137 29.66 -19.42 15.07
N THR A 138 28.94 -19.67 13.98
CA THR A 138 29.34 -20.65 12.97
C THR A 138 30.68 -20.27 12.34
N PHE A 139 30.87 -19.00 11.96
CA PHE A 139 32.11 -18.50 11.39
C PHE A 139 33.31 -18.75 12.32
N ASN A 140 33.18 -18.43 13.61
CA ASN A 140 34.26 -18.64 14.57
C ASN A 140 34.61 -20.12 14.77
N ARG A 141 33.60 -21.00 14.82
CA ARG A 141 33.82 -22.46 14.90
C ARG A 141 34.52 -22.98 13.65
N THR A 142 34.04 -22.60 12.46
CA THR A 142 34.67 -22.99 11.20
C THR A 142 36.10 -22.48 11.10
N ARG A 143 36.36 -21.23 11.51
CA ARG A 143 37.70 -20.66 11.55
C ARG A 143 38.64 -21.47 12.45
N GLN A 144 38.20 -21.83 13.65
CA GLN A 144 38.99 -22.66 14.57
C GLN A 144 39.27 -24.05 13.97
N ALA A 145 38.26 -24.67 13.36
CA ALA A 145 38.40 -25.98 12.71
C ALA A 145 39.38 -25.95 11.53
N VAL A 146 39.43 -24.85 10.77
CA VAL A 146 40.41 -24.67 9.69
C VAL A 146 41.83 -24.53 10.25
N ILE A 147 42.03 -23.69 11.27
CA ILE A 147 43.35 -23.51 11.92
C ILE A 147 43.87 -24.84 12.48
N THR A 148 43.01 -25.61 13.19
CA THR A 148 43.42 -26.90 13.75
C THR A 148 43.73 -27.92 12.66
N LYS A 149 42.95 -27.94 11.57
CA LYS A 149 43.21 -28.82 10.43
C LYS A 149 44.57 -28.49 9.78
N GLU A 150 44.84 -27.23 9.50
CA GLU A 150 46.12 -26.79 8.92
C GLU A 150 47.30 -27.15 9.83
N LEU A 151 47.19 -26.96 11.14
CA LEU A 151 48.23 -27.35 12.10
C LEU A 151 48.46 -28.87 12.13
N ILE A 152 47.40 -29.69 12.08
CA ILE A 152 47.51 -31.15 12.02
C ILE A 152 48.21 -31.59 10.73
N GLU A 153 47.90 -30.95 9.61
CA GLU A 153 48.55 -31.23 8.32
C GLU A 153 50.06 -30.90 8.36
N ILE A 154 50.44 -29.77 8.98
CA ILE A 154 51.85 -29.39 9.17
C ILE A 154 52.59 -30.40 10.04
N ILE A 155 52.03 -30.78 11.20
CA ILE A 155 52.66 -31.73 12.13
C ILE A 155 52.79 -33.12 11.49
N SER A 156 51.75 -33.58 10.80
CA SER A 156 51.77 -34.89 10.13
C SER A 156 52.77 -34.93 8.99
N GLY A 157 52.91 -33.84 8.23
CA GLY A 157 53.92 -33.71 7.18
C GLY A 157 55.35 -33.68 7.73
N ALA A 158 55.59 -32.98 8.85
CA ALA A 158 56.90 -32.97 9.51
C ALA A 158 57.28 -34.34 10.07
N ALA A 159 56.35 -35.04 10.74
CA ALA A 159 56.58 -36.37 11.31
C ALA A 159 56.80 -37.46 10.25
N ALA A 160 56.42 -37.23 8.99
CA ALA A 160 56.67 -38.16 7.89
C ALA A 160 58.10 -38.04 7.30
N LEU A 161 58.87 -37.02 7.72
CA LEU A 161 60.25 -36.80 7.29
C LEU A 161 61.30 -37.32 8.29
N ASP A 162 60.87 -37.67 9.50
CA ASP A 162 61.65 -38.42 10.51
C ASP A 162 61.51 -39.94 10.29
#